data_AF-A0A1I7E4R4-F1
#
_entry.id   AF-A0A1I7E4R4-F1
#
_cell.length_a   1.000
_cell.length_b   1.000
_cell.length_c   1.000
_cell.angle_alpha   90.00
_cell.angle_beta   90.00
_cell.angle_gamma   90.00
#
_symmetry.space_group_name_H-M   'P 1'
#
loop_
_entity.id
_entity.type
_entity.pdbx_description
1 polymer ?
#
loop_
_entity_poly.entity_id
_entity_poly.type
_entity_poly.pdbx_seq_one_letter_code
_entity_poly.pdbx_strand_id
1 'polypeptide(L)'
;MKPLKNLYLYFQDGQRLALRFPQQSDDPVVIARSLRKQLETPMLSIEVDGDLLMIPRESIKYLQISPAPLSLPDPVIRGAEVIQ
;
A
#
# COMPACT_ATOMS: atom_id res chain seq x y z
N MET A 1 -7.75 10.62 17.57
CA MET A 1 -6.98 9.40 17.23
C MET A 1 -6.48 9.55 15.80
N LYS A 2 -5.22 9.23 15.49
CA LYS A 2 -4.72 9.27 14.10
C LYS A 2 -5.53 8.29 13.24
N PRO A 3 -5.87 8.63 11.98
CA PRO A 3 -6.65 7.74 11.13
C PRO A 3 -5.88 6.43 10.89
N LEU A 4 -6.52 5.30 11.17
CA LEU A 4 -5.98 3.98 10.89
C LEU A 4 -6.12 3.70 9.39
N LYS A 5 -5.04 3.22 8.77
CA LYS A 5 -5.03 2.80 7.37
C LYS A 5 -4.78 1.31 7.32
N ASN A 6 -5.54 0.60 6.49
CA ASN A 6 -5.34 -0.82 6.25
C ASN A 6 -4.60 -1.03 4.92
N LEU A 7 -3.61 -1.92 4.91
CA LEU A 7 -2.97 -2.45 3.72
C LEU A 7 -3.36 -3.92 3.59
N TYR A 8 -3.90 -4.29 2.43
CA TYR A 8 -4.17 -5.67 2.08
C TYR A 8 -3.24 -6.08 0.95
N LEU A 9 -2.51 -7.17 1.12
CA LEU A 9 -1.70 -7.81 0.08
C LEU A 9 -2.40 -9.10 -0.31
N TYR A 10 -2.69 -9.25 -1.60
CA TYR A 10 -3.25 -10.47 -2.17
C TYR A 10 -2.13 -11.15 -2.95
N PHE A 11 -1.79 -12.38 -2.58
CA PHE A 11 -0.70 -13.14 -3.18
C PHE A 11 -1.17 -13.96 -4.39
N GLN A 12 -0.21 -14.37 -5.23
CA GLN A 12 -0.49 -15.17 -6.43
C GLN A 12 -1.09 -16.55 -6.11
N ASP A 13 -0.81 -17.09 -4.92
CA ASP A 13 -1.33 -18.36 -4.42
C ASP A 13 -2.75 -18.26 -3.82
N GLY A 14 -3.34 -17.06 -3.82
CA GLY A 14 -4.66 -16.79 -3.27
C GLY A 14 -4.68 -16.44 -1.78
N GLN A 15 -3.54 -16.48 -1.08
CA GLN A 15 -3.46 -16.02 0.30
C GLN A 15 -3.60 -14.50 0.40
N ARG A 16 -3.94 -14.02 1.60
CA ARG A 16 -4.07 -12.59 1.89
C ARG A 16 -3.43 -12.23 3.23
N LEU A 17 -2.57 -11.21 3.21
CA LEU A 17 -2.05 -10.56 4.41
C LEU A 17 -2.76 -9.22 4.63
N ALA A 18 -3.23 -8.96 5.84
CA ALA A 18 -3.87 -7.70 6.23
C ALA A 18 -3.04 -7.03 7.34
N LEU A 19 -2.67 -5.77 7.12
CA LEU A 19 -1.83 -4.99 8.00
C LEU A 19 -2.53 -3.67 8.34
N ARG A 20 -2.32 -3.20 9.56
CA ARG A 20 -2.86 -1.92 10.03
C ARG A 20 -1.71 -0.98 10.35
N PHE A 21 -1.74 0.19 9.73
CA PHE A 21 -0.72 1.21 9.92
C PHE A 21 -1.27 2.42 10.65
N PRO A 22 -0.46 3.04 11.52
CA PRO A 22 -0.68 4.44 11.87
C PRO A 22 -0.44 5.32 10.63
N GLN A 23 -0.89 6.57 10.69
CA GLN A 23 -0.55 7.55 9.67
C GLN A 23 0.97 7.68 9.52
N GLN A 24 1.47 7.47 8.29
CA GLN A 24 2.90 7.48 7.96
C GLN A 24 3.46 8.89 7.75
N SER A 25 2.65 9.81 7.21
CA SER A 25 2.99 11.22 7.00
C SER A 25 1.70 12.04 6.94
N ASP A 26 1.79 13.32 7.26
CA ASP A 26 0.74 14.34 7.05
C ASP A 26 0.96 15.14 5.75
N ASP A 27 2.20 15.25 5.28
CA ASP A 27 2.52 15.88 3.99
C ASP A 27 2.07 14.99 2.80
N PRO A 28 1.12 15.46 1.97
CA PRO A 28 0.65 14.72 0.81
C PRO A 28 1.70 14.51 -0.29
N VAL A 29 2.71 15.39 -0.40
CA VAL A 29 3.81 15.27 -1.35
C VAL A 29 4.75 14.14 -0.95
N VAL A 30 5.03 14.02 0.36
CA VAL A 30 5.82 12.91 0.91
C VAL A 30 5.11 11.57 0.67
N ILE A 31 3.79 11.53 0.85
CA ILE A 31 2.98 10.32 0.58
C ILE A 31 3.08 9.93 -0.90
N ALA A 32 2.81 10.86 -1.82
CA ALA A 32 2.84 10.57 -3.26
C ALA A 32 4.24 10.13 -3.73
N ARG A 33 5.30 10.79 -3.24
CA ARG A 33 6.69 10.41 -3.52
C ARG A 33 7.04 9.03 -2.99
N SER A 34 6.62 8.71 -1.77
CA SER A 34 6.89 7.40 -1.15
C SER A 34 6.15 6.29 -1.90
N LEU A 35 4.91 6.54 -2.32
CA LEU A 35 4.16 5.59 -3.14
C LEU A 35 4.86 5.34 -4.48
N ARG A 36 5.34 6.39 -5.15
CA ARG A 36 6.10 6.27 -6.40
C ARG A 36 7.38 5.44 -6.22
N LYS A 37 8.18 5.72 -5.20
CA LYS A 37 9.39 4.93 -4.89
C LYS A 37 9.06 3.47 -4.63
N GLN A 38 8.00 3.21 -3.87
CA GLN A 38 7.54 1.84 -3.64
C GLN A 38 7.14 1.15 -4.94
N LEU A 39 6.64 1.85 -5.96
CA LEU A 39 6.34 1.24 -7.27
C LEU A 39 7.60 0.79 -8.04
N GLU A 40 8.77 1.35 -7.72
CA GLU A 40 10.03 1.13 -8.43
C GLU A 40 10.89 0.02 -7.80
N THR A 41 10.51 -0.52 -6.62
CA THR A 41 11.29 -1.54 -5.91
C THR A 41 10.81 -2.97 -6.19
N PRO A 42 11.74 -3.95 -6.32
CA PRO A 42 11.39 -5.36 -6.49
C PRO A 42 10.90 -6.02 -5.19
N MET A 43 11.19 -5.40 -4.04
CA MET A 43 10.77 -5.86 -2.72
C MET A 43 9.87 -4.81 -2.07
N LEU A 44 8.82 -5.27 -1.40
CA LEU A 44 8.03 -4.48 -0.46
C LEU A 44 8.54 -4.78 0.95
N SER A 45 9.06 -3.77 1.64
CA SER A 45 9.58 -3.89 3.01
C SER A 45 8.62 -3.26 4.00
N ILE A 46 8.29 -3.97 5.08
CA ILE A 46 7.28 -3.60 6.06
C ILE A 46 7.79 -3.94 7.46
N GLU A 47 7.81 -2.97 8.36
CA GLU A 47 8.04 -3.22 9.79
C GLU A 47 6.71 -3.59 10.46
N VAL A 48 6.69 -4.71 11.18
CA VAL A 48 5.53 -5.22 11.91
C VAL A 48 6.00 -5.79 13.23
N ASP A 49 5.49 -5.25 14.34
CA ASP A 49 5.78 -5.74 15.69
C ASP A 49 7.30 -5.87 16.00
N GLY A 50 8.14 -4.99 15.42
CA GLY A 50 9.60 -5.02 15.57
C GLY A 50 10.34 -5.91 14.56
N ASP A 51 9.62 -6.69 13.75
CA ASP A 51 10.18 -7.53 12.69
C ASP A 51 10.18 -6.80 11.33
N LEU A 52 11.17 -7.12 10.50
CA LEU A 52 11.24 -6.65 9.10
C LEU A 52 10.73 -7.73 8.15
N LEU A 53 9.53 -7.54 7.61
CA LEU A 53 9.01 -8.36 6.53
C LEU A 53 9.54 -7.83 5.19
N MET A 54 10.20 -8.68 4.44
CA MET A 54 10.63 -8.40 3.06
C MET A 54 9.86 -9.31 2.10
N ILE A 55 8.94 -8.72 1.34
CA ILE A 55 8.02 -9.45 0.47
C ILE A 55 8.42 -9.23 -0.99
N PRO A 56 8.75 -10.29 -1.75
CA PRO A 56 8.98 -10.17 -3.19
C PRO A 56 7.74 -9.66 -3.90
N ARG A 57 7.88 -8.58 -4.69
CA ARG A 57 6.74 -7.97 -5.37
C ARG A 57 6.09 -8.90 -6.38
N GLU A 58 6.87 -9.75 -7.03
CA GLU A 58 6.39 -10.77 -7.97
C GLU A 58 5.41 -11.78 -7.33
N SER A 59 5.50 -11.97 -6.01
CA SER A 59 4.57 -12.83 -5.27
C SER A 59 3.21 -12.17 -5.02
N ILE A 60 3.11 -10.85 -5.19
CA ILE A 60 1.91 -10.06 -4.92
C ILE A 60 1.10 -9.92 -6.22
N LYS A 61 -0.14 -10.40 -6.20
CA LYS A 61 -1.10 -10.23 -7.30
C LYS A 61 -1.59 -8.79 -7.39
N TYR A 62 -2.00 -8.21 -6.26
CA TYR A 62 -2.30 -6.79 -6.13
C TYR A 62 -2.30 -6.37 -4.66
N LEU A 63 -2.21 -5.05 -4.43
CA LEU A 63 -2.30 -4.45 -3.10
C LEU A 63 -3.48 -3.47 -3.04
N GLN A 64 -4.06 -3.31 -1.85
CA GLN A 64 -5.13 -2.36 -1.60
C GLN A 64 -4.83 -1.55 -0.34
N ILE A 65 -4.88 -0.22 -0.46
CA ILE A 65 -4.79 0.70 0.67
C ILE A 65 -6.20 1.24 0.94
N SER A 66 -6.68 1.11 2.18
CA SER A 66 -8.02 1.54 2.57
C SER A 66 -8.04 2.35 3.88
N PRO A 67 -8.66 3.55 3.91
CA PRO A 67 -9.14 4.29 2.74
C PRO A 67 -7.98 4.81 1.89
N ALA A 68 -8.24 5.08 0.62
CA ALA A 68 -7.25 5.61 -0.31
C ALA A 68 -6.49 6.83 0.28
N PRO A 69 -5.20 7.00 -0.03
CA PRO A 69 -4.46 8.21 0.31
C PRO A 69 -5.14 9.48 -0.25
N LEU A 70 -5.05 10.60 0.49
CA LEU A 70 -5.62 11.88 0.06
C LEU A 70 -4.94 12.43 -1.21
N SER A 71 -3.63 12.21 -1.33
CA SER A 71 -2.86 12.52 -2.53
C SER A 71 -2.42 11.23 -3.19
N LEU A 72 -2.71 11.14 -4.49
CA LEU A 72 -2.37 10.02 -5.35
C LEU A 72 -1.44 10.54 -6.44
N PRO A 73 -0.42 9.76 -6.85
CA PRO A 73 0.47 10.10 -7.95
C PRO A 73 -0.30 10.37 -9.25
N ASP A 74 0.27 11.22 -10.11
CA ASP A 74 -0.29 11.58 -11.42
C ASP A 74 -0.77 10.41 -12.29
N PRO A 75 -0.08 9.25 -12.38
CA PRO A 75 -0.55 8.15 -13.23
C PRO A 75 -1.80 7.42 -12.70
N VAL A 76 -2.29 7.74 -11.49
CA VAL A 76 -3.46 7.06 -10.93
C VAL A 76 -4.74 7.50 -11.64
N ILE A 77 -5.39 6.56 -12.32
CA ILE A 77 -6.73 6.76 -12.90
C ILE A 77 -7.76 6.84 -11.77
N ARG A 78 -8.62 7.86 -11.80
CA ARG A 78 -9.58 8.18 -10.73
C ARG A 78 -11.01 7.89 -11.14
N GLY A 79 -11.89 7.66 -10.16
CA GLY A 79 -13.33 7.50 -10.38
C GLY A 79 -13.74 6.16 -10.98
N ALA A 80 -12.91 5.12 -10.87
CA ALA A 80 -13.27 3.78 -11.31
C ALA A 80 -14.30 3.15 -10.35
N GLU A 81 -15.26 2.42 -10.91
CA GLU A 81 -16.23 1.60 -10.20
C GLU A 81 -16.03 0.13 -10.55
N VAL A 82 -16.20 -0.76 -9.57
CA VAL A 82 -16.18 -2.20 -9.82
C VAL A 82 -17.53 -2.61 -10.38
N ILE A 83 -17.55 -3.05 -11.63
CA ILE A 83 -18.73 -3.64 -12.27
C ILE A 83 -18.70 -5.15 -12.01
N GLN A 84 -19.86 -5.72 -11.66
CA GLN A 84 -20.06 -7.16 -11.45
C GLN A 84 -20.83 -7.78 -12.62
#